data_AF-A0A261FHA8-F1
#
_entry.id   AF-A0A261FHA8-F1
#
_cell.length_a   1.000
_cell.length_b   1.000
_cell.length_c   1.000
_cell.angle_alpha   90.00
_cell.angle_beta   90.00
_cell.angle_gamma   90.00
#
_symmetry.space_group_name_H-M   'P 1'
#
loop_
_entity.id
_entity.type
_entity.pdbx_description
1 polymer ?
#
loop_
_entity_poly.entity_id
_entity_poly.type
_entity_poly.pdbx_seq_one_letter_code
_entity_poly.pdbx_strand_id
1 'polypeptide(L)'
;MMNDAERNGVEAVGNGAPGSDSNVNTEVNNSDGFRHIGDGEAGRAVLEYVWSSFARYHSDDMRESDYRLIMDDQQWAMVRDLLQRYLAMDDLDDAVQVFRDREMGKLADSCLPDAVPSPAPPGLPQGWWTLLEAAYECLGDEEGLRRIYACYIVTDRLPWHRRSQMPSRVPRHEREIDSAHYVRKLKTLSGEHWPEDVRRMVEVHQRYYRDPMLSGRQLAYEELLLSERLSDAAWRYCKVRCHSRYTLASEAAELMERMFDVVSERHAEEACDILLAPLHDADSPMLSNDSPERVTQIITVLRKCLPYVGNRVREECERLYGMYRHRQLLRSELKKLLEHVQP
;
A
#
# COMPACT_ATOMS: atom_id res chain seq x y z
N MET A 1 40.01 47.35 43.16
CA MET A 1 41.18 48.13 43.60
C MET A 1 42.25 47.15 44.02
N MET A 2 43.47 47.40 43.54
CA MET A 2 44.70 46.61 43.70
C MET A 2 45.04 46.27 45.16
N ASN A 3 45.71 45.13 45.35
CA ASN A 3 47.04 44.96 45.94
C ASN A 3 47.20 43.46 46.28
N ASP A 4 48.03 42.71 45.57
CA ASP A 4 49.50 42.62 45.64
C ASP A 4 50.07 41.97 46.90
N ALA A 5 50.96 41.03 46.62
CA ALA A 5 52.19 40.66 47.33
C ALA A 5 52.15 39.56 48.42
N GLU A 6 52.61 38.38 47.96
CA GLU A 6 53.85 37.70 48.39
C GLU A 6 54.00 37.12 49.83
N ARG A 7 54.32 35.81 49.86
CA ARG A 7 55.66 35.21 50.15
C ARG A 7 55.70 34.07 51.19
N ASN A 8 56.56 33.11 50.82
CA ASN A 8 57.26 32.06 51.61
C ASN A 8 56.46 30.78 51.89
N GLY A 9 56.93 29.57 51.59
CA GLY A 9 58.22 29.12 51.07
C GLY A 9 58.38 27.60 51.31
N VAL A 10 59.52 27.09 50.85
CA VAL A 10 60.16 25.78 51.11
C VAL A 10 60.00 24.72 50.01
N GLU A 11 61.15 24.53 49.35
CA GLU A 11 61.52 23.52 48.37
C GLU A 11 61.63 22.12 48.99
N ALA A 12 61.32 21.08 48.21
CA ALA A 12 62.09 19.83 48.22
C ALA A 12 62.08 19.21 46.82
N VAL A 13 63.29 19.09 46.29
CA VAL A 13 63.68 18.59 44.97
C VAL A 13 63.66 17.05 44.94
N GLY A 14 63.26 16.46 43.81
CA GLY A 14 63.40 15.04 43.51
C GLY A 14 63.26 14.76 42.02
N ASN A 15 64.40 14.74 41.32
CA ASN A 15 64.61 14.60 39.87
C ASN A 15 64.04 13.32 39.21
N GLY A 16 63.69 13.44 37.91
CA GLY A 16 63.76 12.32 36.95
C GLY A 16 62.81 12.41 35.75
N ALA A 17 63.27 12.97 34.62
CA ALA A 17 62.72 12.72 33.27
C ALA A 17 63.60 11.67 32.55
N PRO A 18 63.32 11.16 31.32
CA PRO A 18 62.22 11.48 30.39
C PRO A 18 61.60 10.26 29.66
N GLY A 19 60.53 10.52 28.89
CA GLY A 19 60.30 9.87 27.59
C GLY A 19 59.47 8.58 27.56
N SER A 20 58.22 8.70 27.12
CA SER A 20 57.54 7.68 26.31
C SER A 20 56.35 8.34 25.62
N ASP A 21 56.49 8.50 24.31
CA ASP A 21 55.47 8.95 23.38
C ASP A 21 54.17 8.17 23.54
N SER A 22 53.06 8.89 23.63
CA SER A 22 51.83 8.46 22.98
C SER A 22 51.02 9.70 22.61
N ASN A 23 51.23 10.12 21.36
CA ASN A 23 50.30 10.93 20.61
C ASN A 23 48.92 10.28 20.69
N VAL A 24 48.07 10.76 21.59
CA VAL A 24 46.62 10.60 21.46
C VAL A 24 46.19 11.68 20.48
N ASN A 25 46.49 11.45 19.20
CA ASN A 25 45.70 12.01 18.13
C ASN A 25 44.30 11.44 18.35
N THR A 26 43.44 12.27 18.95
CA THR A 26 42.01 12.09 18.86
C THR A 26 41.66 12.40 17.41
N GLU A 27 41.93 11.43 16.52
CA GLU A 27 41.22 11.34 15.26
C GLU A 27 39.75 11.17 15.65
N VAL A 28 39.05 12.30 15.64
CA VAL A 28 37.61 12.33 15.55
C VAL A 28 37.30 11.56 14.27
N ASN A 29 36.94 10.29 14.44
CA ASN A 29 36.31 9.46 13.42
C ASN A 29 35.02 10.17 12.99
N ASN A 30 35.14 11.13 12.08
CA ASN A 30 34.06 11.69 11.28
C ASN A 30 33.68 10.69 10.18
N SER A 31 33.44 9.44 10.57
CA SER A 31 32.63 8.50 9.81
C SER A 31 31.29 8.38 10.54
N ASP A 32 30.65 9.52 10.74
CA ASP A 32 29.24 9.54 11.14
C ASP A 32 28.49 9.01 9.91
N GLY A 33 28.19 7.72 9.94
CA GLY A 33 27.48 7.05 8.86
C GLY A 33 26.15 7.77 8.65
N PHE A 34 26.02 8.46 7.54
CA PHE A 34 24.79 9.15 7.14
C PHE A 34 23.66 8.11 7.09
N ARG A 35 22.87 8.03 8.17
CA ARG A 35 21.69 7.18 8.26
C ARG A 35 20.60 7.85 7.42
N HIS A 36 20.45 7.44 6.17
CA HIS A 36 19.21 7.67 5.44
C HIS A 36 18.06 7.00 6.22
N ILE A 37 16.88 7.60 6.15
CA ILE A 37 15.67 7.02 6.75
C ILE A 37 15.06 6.03 5.75
N GLY A 38 14.37 4.99 6.25
CA GLY A 38 13.80 3.94 5.41
C GLY A 38 14.75 2.77 5.17
N ASP A 39 14.38 1.90 4.21
CA ASP A 39 15.09 0.64 3.93
C ASP A 39 15.99 0.71 2.68
N GLY A 40 16.13 1.88 2.07
CA GLY A 40 16.95 2.11 0.89
C GLY A 40 16.39 1.51 -0.40
N GLU A 41 15.15 1.01 -0.38
CA GLU A 41 14.54 0.30 -1.52
C GLU A 41 14.42 1.21 -2.74
N ALA A 42 13.96 2.45 -2.54
CA ALA A 42 13.83 3.43 -3.61
C ALA A 42 15.19 3.80 -4.20
N GLY A 43 16.21 4.01 -3.35
CA GLY A 43 17.58 4.27 -3.78
C GLY A 43 18.15 3.14 -4.63
N ARG A 44 17.97 1.88 -4.21
CA ARG A 44 18.40 0.71 -5.00
C ARG A 44 17.69 0.64 -6.35
N ALA A 45 16.39 0.92 -6.41
CA ALA A 45 15.64 0.94 -7.67
C ALA A 45 16.12 2.05 -8.63
N VAL A 46 16.45 3.23 -8.10
CA VAL A 46 17.07 4.31 -8.89
C VAL A 46 18.45 3.90 -9.38
N LEU A 47 19.29 3.34 -8.50
CA LEU A 47 20.64 2.87 -8.85
C LEU A 47 20.60 1.82 -9.97
N GLU A 48 19.75 0.81 -9.82
CA GLU A 48 19.55 -0.25 -10.82
C GLU A 48 19.10 0.33 -12.17
N TYR A 49 18.21 1.32 -12.16
CA TYR A 49 17.78 1.98 -13.37
C TYR A 49 18.91 2.76 -14.04
N VAL A 50 19.65 3.57 -13.28
CA VAL A 50 20.76 4.37 -13.83
C VAL A 50 21.81 3.45 -14.45
N TRP A 51 22.17 2.36 -13.78
CA TRP A 51 23.17 1.43 -14.30
C TRP A 51 22.66 0.64 -15.50
N SER A 52 21.43 0.12 -15.47
CA SER A 52 20.88 -0.64 -16.60
C SER A 52 20.64 0.22 -17.85
N SER A 53 20.37 1.51 -17.68
CA SER A 53 20.04 2.42 -18.79
C SER A 53 21.27 3.16 -19.32
N PHE A 54 22.29 3.40 -18.49
CA PHE A 54 23.40 4.29 -18.84
C PHE A 54 24.80 3.68 -18.64
N ALA A 55 24.97 2.60 -17.86
CA ALA A 55 26.28 1.99 -17.65
C ALA A 55 26.57 0.87 -18.67
N ARG A 56 27.76 0.89 -19.28
CA ARG A 56 28.26 -0.18 -20.17
C ARG A 56 28.86 -1.39 -19.43
N TYR A 57 28.94 -1.35 -18.10
CA TYR A 57 29.54 -2.38 -17.28
C TYR A 57 28.63 -2.72 -16.10
N HIS A 58 28.19 -3.97 -16.02
CA HIS A 58 27.52 -4.54 -14.85
C HIS A 58 28.59 -5.02 -13.86
N SER A 59 28.48 -4.56 -12.61
CA SER A 59 29.19 -5.16 -11.47
C SER A 59 28.15 -5.92 -10.65
N ASP A 60 28.41 -7.20 -10.40
CA ASP A 60 27.46 -8.13 -9.76
C ASP A 60 27.26 -7.91 -8.25
N ASP A 61 27.93 -6.92 -7.63
CA ASP A 61 27.98 -6.75 -6.17
C ASP A 61 27.28 -5.46 -5.68
N MET A 62 26.11 -5.15 -6.23
CA MET A 62 25.32 -3.95 -5.91
C MET A 62 24.30 -4.22 -4.81
N ARG A 63 24.77 -4.49 -3.58
CA ARG A 63 23.89 -4.74 -2.41
C ARG A 63 23.63 -3.51 -1.54
N GLU A 64 24.35 -2.41 -1.73
CA GLU A 64 24.24 -1.22 -0.87
C GLU A 64 23.51 -0.09 -1.60
N SER A 65 22.51 0.49 -0.92
CA SER A 65 21.83 1.73 -1.30
C SER A 65 22.75 2.94 -1.07
N ASP A 66 23.89 2.97 -1.74
CA ASP A 66 24.77 4.14 -1.67
C ASP A 66 24.23 5.24 -2.60
N TYR A 67 23.35 6.08 -2.02
CA TYR A 67 22.74 7.23 -2.68
C TYR A 67 23.76 8.18 -3.32
N ARG A 68 25.00 8.22 -2.81
CA ARG A 68 26.08 9.07 -3.33
C ARG A 68 26.68 8.55 -4.63
N LEU A 69 26.49 7.27 -4.96
CA LEU A 69 26.83 6.73 -6.27
C LEU A 69 25.91 7.25 -7.37
N ILE A 70 24.74 7.78 -7.00
CA ILE A 70 23.73 8.30 -7.93
C ILE A 70 23.89 9.80 -8.08
N MET A 71 23.80 10.54 -6.96
CA MET A 71 23.79 12.00 -6.90
C MET A 71 24.34 12.49 -5.55
N ASP A 72 24.88 13.71 -5.52
CA ASP A 72 25.24 14.39 -4.26
C ASP A 72 24.01 14.96 -3.52
N ASP A 73 24.18 15.34 -2.26
CA ASP A 73 23.09 15.82 -1.40
C ASP A 73 22.40 17.08 -1.97
N GLN A 74 23.14 17.95 -2.67
CA GLN A 74 22.58 19.15 -3.30
C GLN A 74 21.71 18.79 -4.50
N GLN A 75 22.14 17.82 -5.30
CA GLN A 75 21.38 17.26 -6.41
C GLN A 75 20.11 16.58 -5.91
N TRP A 76 20.19 15.78 -4.84
CA TRP A 76 19.01 15.18 -4.21
C TRP A 76 18.02 16.23 -3.71
N ALA A 77 18.50 17.31 -3.08
CA ALA A 77 17.64 18.41 -2.65
C ALA A 77 16.94 19.11 -3.84
N MET A 78 17.65 19.34 -4.94
CA MET A 78 17.05 19.91 -6.16
C MET A 78 16.00 18.97 -6.77
N VAL A 79 16.28 17.67 -6.82
CA VAL A 79 15.35 16.65 -7.32
C VAL A 79 14.10 16.60 -6.45
N ARG A 80 14.25 16.56 -5.12
CA ARG A 80 13.12 16.64 -4.18
C ARG A 80 12.28 17.87 -4.46
N ASP A 81 12.88 19.06 -4.50
CA ASP A 81 12.15 20.32 -4.65
C ASP A 81 11.40 20.43 -5.98
N LEU A 82 12.00 19.92 -7.06
CA LEU A 82 11.38 19.89 -8.39
C LEU A 82 10.20 18.91 -8.42
N LEU A 83 10.42 17.68 -7.95
CA LEU A 83 9.44 16.61 -8.04
C LEU A 83 8.29 16.80 -7.04
N GLN A 84 8.56 17.33 -5.85
CA GLN A 84 7.53 17.68 -4.88
C GLN A 84 6.56 18.69 -5.47
N ARG A 85 7.07 19.74 -6.12
CA ARG A 85 6.23 20.72 -6.84
C ARG A 85 5.50 20.11 -8.03
N TYR A 86 6.19 19.29 -8.82
CA TYR A 86 5.60 18.68 -10.01
C TYR A 86 4.47 17.69 -9.68
N LEU A 87 4.61 16.97 -8.56
CA LEU A 87 3.63 15.99 -8.08
C LEU A 87 2.66 16.58 -7.04
N ALA A 88 2.76 17.88 -6.72
CA ALA A 88 2.03 18.56 -5.67
C ALA A 88 2.06 17.84 -4.31
N MET A 89 3.21 17.28 -3.95
CA MET A 89 3.44 16.46 -2.75
C MET A 89 3.61 17.28 -1.46
N ASP A 90 3.27 18.56 -1.47
CA ASP A 90 3.16 19.39 -0.26
C ASP A 90 1.95 18.98 0.60
N ASP A 91 0.86 18.54 -0.06
CA ASP A 91 -0.37 18.06 0.56
C ASP A 91 -0.85 16.76 -0.10
N LEU A 92 -1.38 15.83 0.69
CA LEU A 92 -1.86 14.54 0.19
C LEU A 92 -3.06 14.68 -0.76
N ASP A 93 -3.99 15.60 -0.45
CA ASP A 93 -5.16 15.87 -1.27
C ASP A 93 -4.77 16.43 -2.63
N ASP A 94 -3.89 17.42 -2.64
CA ASP A 94 -3.37 18.05 -3.87
C ASP A 94 -2.64 17.01 -4.74
N ALA A 95 -1.82 16.15 -4.14
CA ALA A 95 -1.13 15.08 -4.85
C ALA A 95 -2.10 14.08 -5.49
N VAL A 96 -3.14 13.67 -4.76
CA VAL A 96 -4.19 12.76 -5.28
C VAL A 96 -5.00 13.45 -6.37
N GLN A 97 -5.28 14.74 -6.25
CA GLN A 97 -5.97 15.51 -7.28
C GLN A 97 -5.15 15.61 -8.56
N VAL A 98 -3.88 16.00 -8.47
CA VAL A 98 -2.96 16.08 -9.62
C VAL A 98 -2.80 14.72 -10.29
N PHE A 99 -2.72 13.65 -9.50
CA PHE A 99 -2.72 12.28 -10.02
C PHE A 99 -3.98 11.99 -10.84
N ARG A 100 -5.15 12.25 -10.26
CA ARG A 100 -6.45 12.01 -10.88
C ARG A 100 -6.63 12.81 -12.17
N ASP A 101 -6.28 14.09 -12.15
CA ASP A 101 -6.37 14.96 -13.32
C ASP A 101 -5.42 14.51 -14.44
N ARG A 102 -4.23 14.00 -14.09
CA ARG A 102 -3.28 13.43 -15.05
C ARG A 102 -3.79 12.14 -15.68
N GLU A 103 -4.38 11.23 -14.91
CA GLU A 103 -4.96 10.00 -15.45
C GLU A 103 -6.17 10.29 -16.34
N MET A 104 -7.02 11.26 -15.97
CA MET A 104 -8.09 11.72 -16.84
C MET A 104 -7.57 12.31 -18.15
N GLY A 105 -6.51 13.12 -18.10
CA GLY A 105 -5.85 13.67 -19.29
C GLY A 105 -5.35 12.56 -20.23
N LYS A 106 -4.64 11.56 -19.69
CA LYS A 106 -4.18 10.40 -20.48
C LYS A 106 -5.33 9.63 -21.13
N LEU A 107 -6.42 9.42 -20.39
CA LEU A 107 -7.61 8.76 -20.94
C LEU A 107 -8.19 9.57 -22.10
N ALA A 108 -8.34 10.89 -21.94
CA ALA A 108 -8.83 11.78 -22.98
C ALA A 108 -7.93 11.74 -24.22
N ASP A 109 -6.61 11.78 -24.04
CA ASP A 109 -5.64 11.71 -25.13
C ASP A 109 -5.71 10.36 -25.85
N SER A 110 -5.89 9.24 -25.13
CA SER A 110 -6.02 7.90 -25.71
C SER A 110 -7.29 7.69 -26.54
N CYS A 111 -8.30 8.54 -26.39
CA CYS A 111 -9.53 8.48 -27.16
C CYS A 111 -9.41 9.19 -28.53
N LEU A 112 -8.28 9.83 -28.81
CA LEU A 112 -8.02 10.47 -30.11
C LEU A 112 -7.55 9.43 -31.14
N PRO A 113 -8.16 9.40 -32.34
CA PRO A 113 -7.95 8.34 -33.34
C PRO A 113 -6.51 8.27 -33.91
N ASP A 114 -5.71 9.32 -33.72
CA ASP A 114 -4.31 9.42 -34.16
C ASP A 114 -3.29 9.44 -32.99
N ALA A 115 -3.70 9.06 -31.78
CA ALA A 115 -2.79 8.99 -30.64
C ALA A 115 -1.76 7.88 -30.87
N VAL A 116 -0.54 8.26 -31.26
CA VAL A 116 0.60 7.35 -31.28
C VAL A 116 0.76 6.81 -29.85
N PRO A 117 0.66 5.49 -29.62
CA PRO A 117 0.89 4.94 -28.28
C PRO A 117 2.30 5.35 -27.88
N SER A 118 2.39 6.22 -26.87
CA SER A 118 3.69 6.62 -26.33
C SER A 118 4.41 5.33 -25.95
N PRO A 119 5.63 5.05 -26.46
CA PRO A 119 6.37 3.87 -26.06
C PRO A 119 6.43 3.90 -24.53
N ALA A 120 6.07 2.78 -23.89
CA ALA A 120 6.26 2.64 -22.45
C ALA A 120 7.76 2.87 -22.22
N PRO A 121 8.15 3.99 -21.59
CA PRO A 121 9.56 4.29 -21.46
C PRO A 121 10.20 3.12 -20.71
N PRO A 122 11.37 2.61 -21.12
CA PRO A 122 12.18 1.79 -20.23
C PRO A 122 12.48 2.70 -19.04
N GLY A 123 11.75 2.50 -17.96
CA GLY A 123 11.60 3.49 -16.91
C GLY A 123 11.72 2.82 -15.55
N LEU A 124 12.37 3.54 -14.64
CA LEU A 124 12.28 3.34 -13.20
C LEU A 124 10.89 2.81 -12.82
N PRO A 125 10.76 1.79 -11.93
CA PRO A 125 9.47 1.43 -11.37
C PRO A 125 8.77 2.71 -10.90
N GLN A 126 7.58 3.01 -11.42
CA GLN A 126 6.82 4.25 -11.12
C GLN A 126 7.43 5.61 -11.54
N GLY A 127 8.61 5.62 -12.16
CA GLY A 127 9.27 6.81 -12.71
C GLY A 127 9.64 7.83 -11.62
N TRP A 128 9.05 9.02 -11.73
CA TRP A 128 9.33 10.17 -10.85
C TRP A 128 8.99 9.96 -9.38
N TRP A 129 8.05 9.06 -9.05
CA TRP A 129 7.64 8.80 -7.67
C TRP A 129 8.73 8.09 -6.87
N THR A 130 9.34 7.05 -7.44
CA THR A 130 10.44 6.32 -6.81
C THR A 130 11.69 7.19 -6.68
N LEU A 131 11.92 8.11 -7.62
CA LEU A 131 13.01 9.08 -7.51
C LEU A 131 12.75 10.09 -6.38
N LEU A 132 11.50 10.51 -6.17
CA LEU A 132 11.12 11.37 -5.05
C LEU A 132 11.18 10.63 -3.70
N GLU A 133 10.74 9.37 -3.63
CA GLU A 133 10.90 8.51 -2.46
C GLU A 133 12.38 8.39 -2.06
N ALA A 134 13.25 8.08 -3.04
CA ALA A 134 14.69 8.01 -2.85
C ALA A 134 15.28 9.34 -2.33
N ALA A 135 14.80 10.46 -2.85
CA ALA A 135 15.24 11.78 -2.40
C ALA A 135 14.83 12.05 -0.94
N TYR A 136 13.61 11.70 -0.55
CA TYR A 136 13.17 11.84 0.85
C TYR A 136 13.94 10.90 1.79
N GLU A 137 14.18 9.65 1.41
CA GLU A 137 14.99 8.69 2.18
C GLU A 137 16.41 9.23 2.40
N CYS A 138 17.07 9.66 1.32
CA CYS A 138 18.44 10.17 1.34
C CYS A 138 18.59 11.42 2.21
N LEU A 139 17.62 12.35 2.13
CA LEU A 139 17.65 13.62 2.85
C LEU A 139 17.12 13.54 4.29
N GLY A 140 16.61 12.40 4.73
CA GLY A 140 16.01 12.28 6.07
C GLY A 140 14.67 13.00 6.22
N ASP A 141 13.91 13.16 5.13
CA ASP A 141 12.61 13.86 5.14
C ASP A 141 11.46 12.91 5.50
N GLU A 142 11.25 12.71 6.80
CA GLU A 142 10.22 11.80 7.33
C GLU A 142 8.80 12.21 6.91
N GLU A 143 8.51 13.50 6.92
CA GLU A 143 7.19 14.02 6.58
C GLU A 143 6.92 13.84 5.07
N GLY A 144 7.92 14.09 4.21
CA GLY A 144 7.87 13.78 2.79
C GLY A 144 7.59 12.30 2.52
N LEU A 145 8.27 11.40 3.25
CA LEU A 145 8.03 9.95 3.15
C LEU A 145 6.63 9.55 3.64
N ARG A 146 6.14 10.14 4.73
CA ARG A 146 4.77 9.86 5.20
C ARG A 146 3.75 10.23 4.13
N ARG A 147 3.90 11.40 3.51
CA ARG A 147 3.02 11.85 2.42
C ARG A 147 3.08 10.92 1.21
N ILE A 148 4.28 10.52 0.76
CA ILE A 148 4.39 9.68 -0.44
C ILE A 148 3.83 8.27 -0.22
N TYR A 149 4.05 7.67 0.95
CA TYR A 149 3.47 6.37 1.28
C TYR A 149 1.95 6.44 1.43
N ALA A 150 1.42 7.49 2.07
CA ALA A 150 -0.02 7.72 2.13
C ALA A 150 -0.62 7.85 0.71
N CYS A 151 0.06 8.56 -0.19
CA CYS A 151 -0.36 8.69 -1.58
C CYS A 151 -0.37 7.34 -2.31
N TYR A 152 0.66 6.50 -2.13
CA TYR A 152 0.69 5.15 -2.70
C TYR A 152 -0.47 4.27 -2.21
N ILE A 153 -0.79 4.34 -0.91
CA ILE A 153 -1.90 3.60 -0.32
C ILE A 153 -3.24 4.04 -0.91
N VAL A 154 -3.49 5.35 -0.98
CA VAL A 154 -4.78 5.92 -1.44
C VAL A 154 -4.99 5.76 -2.95
N THR A 155 -3.92 5.79 -3.74
CA THR A 155 -4.01 5.71 -5.21
C THR A 155 -3.74 4.31 -5.78
N ASP A 156 -3.39 3.34 -4.92
CA ASP A 156 -2.93 1.98 -5.26
C ASP A 156 -1.79 1.96 -6.29
N ARG A 157 -0.95 2.99 -6.24
CA ARG A 157 0.28 3.10 -7.01
C ARG A 157 1.41 2.39 -6.27
N LEU A 158 1.28 1.07 -6.15
CA LEU A 158 2.38 0.21 -5.72
C LEU A 158 3.43 0.13 -6.85
N PRO A 159 4.74 0.03 -6.53
CA PRO A 159 5.79 -0.14 -7.52
C PRO A 159 5.44 -1.30 -8.44
N TRP A 160 5.53 -1.02 -9.72
CA TRP A 160 5.07 -1.91 -10.78
C TRP A 160 5.81 -3.26 -10.77
N HIS A 161 5.25 -4.25 -10.08
CA HIS A 161 5.41 -5.65 -10.41
C HIS A 161 4.05 -6.26 -10.78
N ARG A 162 3.84 -6.34 -12.10
CA ARG A 162 2.89 -7.20 -12.84
C ARG A 162 1.40 -7.10 -12.49
N ARG A 163 0.69 -6.21 -13.20
CA ARG A 163 -0.47 -6.68 -13.96
C ARG A 163 0.02 -7.34 -15.24
N SER A 164 0.42 -8.60 -15.16
CA SER A 164 0.69 -9.40 -16.35
C SER A 164 -0.52 -10.29 -16.66
N GLN A 165 -1.31 -9.89 -17.66
CA GLN A 165 -2.11 -10.84 -18.44
C GLN A 165 -1.37 -11.27 -19.73
N MET A 166 -0.06 -11.04 -19.85
CA MET A 166 0.72 -11.45 -21.03
C MET A 166 1.94 -12.28 -20.62
N PRO A 167 2.04 -13.55 -21.05
CA PRO A 167 3.18 -14.40 -20.72
C PRO A 167 4.41 -13.97 -21.55
N SER A 168 5.15 -12.98 -21.07
CA SER A 168 6.48 -12.69 -21.62
C SER A 168 7.50 -13.71 -21.09
N ARG A 169 8.22 -14.34 -22.01
CA ARG A 169 9.20 -15.44 -21.86
C ARG A 169 10.48 -15.12 -21.07
N VAL A 170 10.54 -14.06 -20.28
CA VAL A 170 11.75 -13.69 -19.53
C VAL A 170 11.44 -13.71 -18.03
N PRO A 171 12.03 -14.63 -17.24
CA PRO A 171 11.84 -14.67 -15.79
C PRO A 171 12.66 -13.54 -15.13
N ARG A 172 12.16 -12.30 -15.20
CA ARG A 172 12.57 -11.25 -14.27
C ARG A 172 11.86 -11.51 -12.95
N HIS A 173 12.63 -11.62 -11.88
CA HIS A 173 12.23 -12.05 -10.55
C HIS A 173 10.96 -11.29 -10.09
N GLU A 174 9.82 -11.97 -10.11
CA GLU A 174 8.54 -11.46 -9.65
C GLU A 174 8.52 -11.44 -8.13
N ARG A 175 8.94 -10.34 -7.52
CA ARG A 175 8.49 -10.04 -6.16
C ARG A 175 7.18 -9.30 -6.30
N GLU A 176 6.07 -10.03 -6.22
CA GLU A 176 4.76 -9.45 -5.98
C GLU A 176 4.87 -8.62 -4.70
N ILE A 177 4.70 -7.31 -4.79
CA ILE A 177 4.76 -6.44 -3.62
C ILE A 177 3.49 -6.70 -2.82
N ASP A 178 3.67 -7.20 -1.60
CA ASP A 178 2.62 -7.39 -0.63
C ASP A 178 1.81 -6.10 -0.47
N SER A 179 0.48 -6.18 -0.60
CA SER A 179 -0.43 -5.02 -0.45
C SER A 179 -0.26 -4.32 0.91
N ALA A 180 0.25 -5.02 1.92
CA ALA A 180 0.55 -4.47 3.24
C ALA A 180 1.90 -3.73 3.33
N HIS A 181 2.74 -3.75 2.28
CA HIS A 181 4.10 -3.22 2.31
C HIS A 181 4.16 -1.76 2.74
N TYR A 182 3.45 -0.88 2.02
CA TYR A 182 3.47 0.55 2.33
C TYR A 182 2.65 0.90 3.58
N VAL A 183 1.63 0.09 3.92
CA VAL A 183 0.91 0.25 5.18
C VAL A 183 1.86 0.00 6.35
N ARG A 184 2.70 -1.05 6.30
CA ARG A 184 3.71 -1.32 7.33
C ARG A 184 4.81 -0.26 7.38
N LYS A 185 5.33 0.16 6.22
CA LYS A 185 6.34 1.22 6.13
C LYS A 185 5.82 2.52 6.75
N LEU A 186 4.62 2.96 6.34
CA LEU A 186 4.00 4.17 6.88
C LEU A 186 3.71 4.04 8.36
N LYS A 187 3.12 2.93 8.82
CA LYS A 187 2.83 2.72 10.24
C LYS A 187 4.08 2.77 11.13
N THR A 188 5.18 2.17 10.65
CA THR A 188 6.47 2.20 11.35
C THR A 188 7.04 3.61 11.41
N LEU A 189 7.00 4.33 10.28
CA LEU A 189 7.51 5.70 10.16
C LEU A 189 6.69 6.71 10.97
N SER A 190 5.36 6.55 10.97
CA SER A 190 4.44 7.51 11.60
C SER A 190 4.47 7.43 13.12
N GLY A 191 4.72 6.23 13.67
CA GLY A 191 4.77 6.00 15.12
C GLY A 191 3.50 6.51 15.81
N GLU A 192 3.66 7.51 16.68
CA GLU A 192 2.56 8.14 17.41
C GLU A 192 1.56 8.89 16.51
N HIS A 193 1.99 9.36 15.33
CA HIS A 193 1.16 10.10 14.38
C HIS A 193 0.31 9.20 13.47
N TRP A 194 0.41 7.87 13.64
CA TRP A 194 -0.32 6.91 12.81
C TRP A 194 -1.84 7.18 12.77
N PRO A 195 -2.54 7.47 13.91
CA PRO A 195 -3.97 7.76 13.87
C PRO A 195 -4.33 8.99 13.04
N GLU A 196 -3.49 10.02 13.03
CA GLU A 196 -3.66 11.22 12.20
C GLU A 196 -3.52 10.88 10.71
N ASP A 197 -2.53 10.08 10.34
CA ASP A 197 -2.31 9.67 8.95
C ASP A 197 -3.44 8.79 8.43
N VAL A 198 -3.91 7.84 9.24
CA VAL A 198 -5.08 7.01 8.92
C VAL A 198 -6.30 7.90 8.65
N ARG A 199 -6.56 8.87 9.54
CA ARG A 199 -7.68 9.81 9.38
C ARG A 199 -7.56 10.59 8.07
N ARG A 200 -6.38 11.15 7.79
CA ARG A 200 -6.12 11.93 6.57
C ARG A 200 -6.28 11.09 5.31
N MET A 201 -5.73 9.86 5.28
CA MET A 201 -5.90 8.93 4.15
C MET A 201 -7.37 8.60 3.91
N VAL A 202 -8.13 8.32 4.96
CA VAL A 202 -9.56 8.03 4.87
C VAL A 202 -10.34 9.24 4.35
N GLU A 203 -10.05 10.45 4.83
CA GLU A 203 -10.69 11.68 4.37
C GLU A 203 -10.42 11.95 2.89
N VAL A 204 -9.15 11.87 2.47
CA VAL A 204 -8.76 12.07 1.06
C VAL A 204 -9.39 11.00 0.17
N HIS A 205 -9.28 9.72 0.56
CA HIS A 205 -9.92 8.65 -0.22
C HIS A 205 -11.44 8.87 -0.33
N GLN A 206 -12.12 9.25 0.74
CA GLN A 206 -13.56 9.54 0.73
C GLN A 206 -13.95 10.74 -0.14
N ARG A 207 -13.04 11.67 -0.43
CA ARG A 207 -13.30 12.77 -1.37
C ARG A 207 -13.36 12.26 -2.82
N TYR A 208 -12.53 11.27 -3.17
CA TYR A 208 -12.39 10.77 -4.54
C TYR A 208 -12.92 9.34 -4.76
N TYR A 209 -13.49 8.68 -3.76
CA TYR A 209 -13.89 7.27 -3.82
C TYR A 209 -14.89 6.91 -4.93
N ARG A 210 -15.66 7.88 -5.44
CA ARG A 210 -16.60 7.71 -6.56
C ARG A 210 -15.99 8.04 -7.93
N ASP A 211 -14.75 8.52 -7.95
CA ASP A 211 -14.10 8.91 -9.19
C ASP A 211 -13.82 7.67 -10.05
N PRO A 212 -14.19 7.68 -11.35
CA PRO A 212 -13.90 6.58 -12.27
C PRO A 212 -12.41 6.22 -12.33
N MET A 213 -11.50 7.17 -12.17
CA MET A 213 -10.05 6.93 -12.22
C MET A 213 -9.55 6.14 -11.01
N LEU A 214 -10.31 6.17 -9.92
CA LEU A 214 -10.03 5.42 -8.70
C LEU A 214 -10.98 4.22 -8.52
N SER A 215 -11.82 3.91 -9.52
CA SER A 215 -12.92 2.94 -9.41
C SER A 215 -12.49 1.47 -9.34
N GLY A 216 -11.21 1.17 -9.57
CA GLY A 216 -10.65 -0.17 -9.40
C GLY A 216 -10.51 -0.58 -7.93
N ARG A 217 -10.15 -1.84 -7.70
CA ARG A 217 -9.68 -2.29 -6.37
C ARG A 217 -8.35 -1.63 -6.05
N GLN A 218 -8.23 -1.19 -4.80
CA GLN A 218 -7.06 -0.52 -4.25
C GLN A 218 -6.54 -1.36 -3.09
N LEU A 219 -5.66 -2.32 -3.41
CA LEU A 219 -5.31 -3.38 -2.45
C LEU A 219 -4.58 -2.84 -1.21
N ALA A 220 -3.76 -1.81 -1.37
CA ALA A 220 -3.09 -1.17 -0.23
C ALA A 220 -4.08 -0.44 0.69
N TYR A 221 -5.08 0.25 0.13
CA TYR A 221 -6.14 0.88 0.91
C TYR A 221 -7.06 -0.16 1.56
N GLU A 222 -7.36 -1.26 0.87
CA GLU A 222 -8.07 -2.40 1.47
C GLU A 222 -7.32 -2.94 2.69
N GLU A 223 -6.01 -3.07 2.62
CA GLU A 223 -5.20 -3.53 3.75
C GLU A 223 -5.19 -2.55 4.92
N LEU A 224 -5.17 -1.23 4.64
CA LEU A 224 -5.37 -0.21 5.67
C LEU A 224 -6.71 -0.39 6.39
N LEU A 225 -7.79 -0.60 5.65
CA LEU A 225 -9.13 -0.79 6.22
C LEU A 225 -9.22 -2.03 7.10
N LEU A 226 -8.56 -3.11 6.69
CA LEU A 226 -8.52 -4.39 7.42
C LEU A 226 -7.69 -4.29 8.70
N SER A 227 -6.46 -3.80 8.58
CA SER A 227 -5.52 -3.71 9.70
C SER A 227 -6.00 -2.77 10.82
N GLU A 228 -6.65 -1.67 10.46
CA GLU A 228 -7.17 -0.68 11.41
C GLU A 228 -8.66 -0.87 11.74
N ARG A 229 -9.30 -1.95 11.24
CA ARG A 229 -10.72 -2.30 11.46
C ARG A 229 -11.68 -1.12 11.24
N LEU A 230 -11.52 -0.40 10.13
CA LEU A 230 -12.25 0.84 9.85
C LEU A 230 -13.62 0.56 9.22
N SER A 231 -14.57 0.06 10.02
CA SER A 231 -15.89 -0.42 9.56
C SER A 231 -16.64 0.56 8.64
N ASP A 232 -16.79 1.84 9.04
CA ASP A 232 -17.55 2.83 8.25
C ASP A 232 -16.86 3.21 6.92
N ALA A 233 -15.52 3.20 6.91
CA ALA A 233 -14.74 3.48 5.71
C ALA A 233 -14.74 2.27 4.76
N ALA A 234 -14.63 1.06 5.32
CA ALA A 234 -14.71 -0.19 4.58
C ALA A 234 -16.08 -0.36 3.93
N TRP A 235 -17.16 -0.08 4.66
CA TRP A 235 -18.50 -0.11 4.09
C TRP A 235 -18.66 0.85 2.91
N ARG A 236 -18.23 2.11 3.06
CA ARG A 236 -18.30 3.11 1.99
C ARG A 236 -17.48 2.71 0.76
N TYR A 237 -16.31 2.11 0.96
CA TYR A 237 -15.47 1.57 -0.10
C TYR A 237 -16.18 0.43 -0.84
N CYS A 238 -16.63 -0.60 -0.11
CA CYS A 238 -17.35 -1.75 -0.66
C CYS A 238 -18.63 -1.33 -1.39
N LYS A 239 -19.42 -0.42 -0.83
CA LYS A 239 -20.67 0.05 -1.44
C LYS A 239 -20.46 0.58 -2.85
N VAL A 240 -19.39 1.33 -3.11
CA VAL A 240 -19.11 1.85 -4.44
C VAL A 240 -18.53 0.78 -5.37
N ARG A 241 -17.62 -0.05 -4.87
CA ARG A 241 -16.92 -1.05 -5.70
C ARG A 241 -17.79 -2.24 -6.05
N CYS A 242 -18.62 -2.74 -5.12
CA CYS A 242 -19.54 -3.84 -5.38
C CYS A 242 -20.70 -3.46 -6.32
N HIS A 243 -21.03 -2.17 -6.43
CA HIS A 243 -22.09 -1.65 -7.32
C HIS A 243 -21.54 -0.90 -8.54
N SER A 244 -20.22 -0.96 -8.77
CA SER A 244 -19.61 -0.30 -9.93
C SER A 244 -20.05 -0.99 -11.21
N ARG A 245 -20.45 -0.20 -12.22
CA ARG A 245 -20.83 -0.71 -13.55
C ARG A 245 -19.68 -1.43 -14.27
N TYR A 246 -18.46 -1.27 -13.78
CA TYR A 246 -17.24 -1.81 -14.37
C TYR A 246 -16.67 -3.00 -13.59
N THR A 247 -17.30 -3.40 -12.48
CA THR A 247 -16.84 -4.52 -11.64
C THR A 247 -17.65 -5.77 -11.95
N LEU A 248 -16.96 -6.89 -12.16
CA LEU A 248 -17.62 -8.18 -12.34
C LEU A 248 -18.29 -8.62 -11.03
N ALA A 249 -19.44 -9.28 -11.11
CA ALA A 249 -20.16 -9.76 -9.92
C ALA A 249 -19.28 -10.67 -9.02
N SER A 250 -18.34 -11.42 -9.62
CA SER A 250 -17.36 -12.22 -8.88
C SER A 250 -16.37 -11.37 -8.08
N GLU A 251 -15.86 -10.27 -8.63
CA GLU A 251 -14.92 -9.38 -7.94
C GLU A 251 -15.61 -8.63 -6.79
N ALA A 252 -16.88 -8.27 -6.97
CA ALA A 252 -17.71 -7.67 -5.93
C ALA A 252 -17.92 -8.62 -4.75
N ALA A 253 -18.18 -9.91 -5.03
CA ALA A 253 -18.33 -10.94 -4.01
C ALA A 253 -17.02 -11.23 -3.27
N GLU A 254 -15.90 -11.35 -3.99
CA GLU A 254 -14.57 -11.54 -3.39
C GLU A 254 -14.17 -10.37 -2.48
N LEU A 255 -14.43 -9.13 -2.91
CA LEU A 255 -14.19 -7.95 -2.09
C LEU A 255 -15.03 -7.98 -0.81
N MET A 256 -16.33 -8.24 -0.94
CA MET A 256 -17.22 -8.30 0.22
C MET A 256 -16.83 -9.43 1.17
N GLU A 257 -16.46 -10.60 0.64
CA GLU A 257 -16.02 -11.73 1.44
C GLU A 257 -14.78 -11.38 2.28
N ARG A 258 -13.79 -10.72 1.67
CA ARG A 258 -12.57 -10.24 2.35
C ARG A 258 -12.88 -9.20 3.42
N MET A 259 -13.81 -8.27 3.15
CA MET A 259 -14.11 -7.14 4.03
C MET A 259 -15.16 -7.42 5.10
N PHE A 260 -15.89 -8.54 4.98
CA PHE A 260 -17.07 -8.80 5.80
C PHE A 260 -16.81 -8.68 7.30
N ASP A 261 -15.70 -9.20 7.81
CA ASP A 261 -15.42 -9.23 9.25
C ASP A 261 -15.23 -7.82 9.84
N VAL A 262 -14.81 -6.85 9.01
CA VAL A 262 -14.67 -5.43 9.39
C VAL A 262 -15.97 -4.67 9.15
N VAL A 263 -16.64 -4.93 8.03
CA VAL A 263 -17.91 -4.26 7.69
C VAL A 263 -19.02 -4.67 8.65
N SER A 264 -19.09 -5.94 9.03
CA SER A 264 -20.14 -6.49 9.92
C SER A 264 -20.10 -5.97 11.36
N GLU A 265 -19.05 -5.25 11.76
CA GLU A 265 -19.05 -4.57 13.07
C GLU A 265 -20.14 -3.50 13.21
N ARG A 266 -20.52 -2.86 12.09
CA ARG A 266 -21.52 -1.77 12.09
C ARG A 266 -22.56 -1.87 10.97
N HIS A 267 -22.26 -2.59 9.89
CA HIS A 267 -23.08 -2.65 8.66
C HIS A 267 -23.36 -4.10 8.26
N ALA A 268 -23.64 -4.97 9.24
CA ALA A 268 -23.79 -6.41 9.01
C ALA A 268 -24.98 -6.75 8.10
N GLU A 269 -26.13 -6.12 8.31
CA GLU A 269 -27.33 -6.37 7.52
C GLU A 269 -27.11 -5.99 6.05
N GLU A 270 -26.55 -4.82 5.79
CA GLU A 270 -26.29 -4.35 4.43
C GLU A 270 -25.13 -5.11 3.75
N ALA A 271 -24.16 -5.61 4.50
CA ALA A 271 -23.15 -6.52 3.98
C ALA A 271 -23.76 -7.86 3.55
N CYS A 272 -24.69 -8.40 4.36
CA CYS A 272 -25.43 -9.61 4.02
C CYS A 272 -26.29 -9.42 2.76
N ASP A 273 -26.86 -8.25 2.52
CA ASP A 273 -27.58 -7.96 1.27
C ASP A 273 -26.72 -8.19 0.03
N ILE A 274 -25.47 -7.69 0.06
CA ILE A 274 -24.55 -7.82 -1.05
C ILE A 274 -24.11 -9.28 -1.23
N LEU A 275 -23.87 -10.01 -0.14
CA LEU A 275 -23.48 -11.42 -0.20
C LEU A 275 -24.62 -12.34 -0.67
N LEU A 276 -25.87 -12.02 -0.33
CA LEU A 276 -27.04 -12.82 -0.74
C LEU A 276 -27.51 -12.49 -2.16
N ALA A 277 -27.21 -11.30 -2.69
CA ALA A 277 -27.65 -10.88 -4.03
C ALA A 277 -27.31 -11.89 -5.16
N PRO A 278 -26.10 -12.48 -5.24
CA PRO A 278 -25.78 -13.50 -6.24
C PRO A 278 -26.61 -14.79 -6.11
N LEU A 279 -27.23 -15.05 -4.95
CA LEU A 279 -28.11 -16.21 -4.78
C LEU A 279 -29.52 -15.93 -5.32
N HIS A 280 -29.95 -14.67 -5.36
CA HIS A 280 -31.25 -14.29 -5.91
C HIS A 280 -31.31 -14.42 -7.44
N ASP A 281 -30.17 -14.26 -8.11
CA ASP A 281 -30.06 -14.40 -9.56
C ASP A 281 -29.91 -15.88 -9.96
N ALA A 282 -30.93 -16.45 -10.60
CA ALA A 282 -30.92 -17.85 -11.04
C ALA A 282 -29.85 -18.14 -12.10
N ASP A 283 -29.41 -17.12 -12.84
CA ASP A 283 -28.37 -17.21 -13.87
C ASP A 283 -26.97 -16.96 -13.30
N SER A 284 -26.87 -16.72 -11.99
CA SER A 284 -25.59 -16.52 -11.30
C SER A 284 -24.65 -17.71 -11.53
N PRO A 285 -23.36 -17.46 -11.78
CA PRO A 285 -22.37 -18.54 -11.93
C PRO A 285 -22.29 -19.44 -10.69
N MET A 286 -22.66 -18.95 -9.51
CA MET A 286 -22.75 -19.74 -8.28
C MET A 286 -23.81 -20.83 -8.36
N LEU A 287 -24.88 -20.62 -9.11
CA LEU A 287 -26.04 -21.52 -9.18
C LEU A 287 -26.06 -22.40 -10.44
N SER A 288 -25.10 -22.21 -11.34
CA SER A 288 -25.03 -22.87 -12.66
C SER A 288 -24.97 -24.41 -12.64
N ASN A 289 -24.34 -25.03 -11.65
CA ASN A 289 -24.19 -26.50 -11.58
C ASN A 289 -24.12 -27.02 -10.13
N ASP A 290 -24.30 -28.33 -9.94
CA ASP A 290 -24.23 -28.99 -8.63
C ASP A 290 -22.81 -29.43 -8.21
N SER A 291 -21.78 -28.66 -8.59
CA SER A 291 -20.42 -29.00 -8.20
C SER A 291 -20.21 -28.83 -6.68
N PRO A 292 -19.39 -29.68 -6.04
CA PRO A 292 -19.10 -29.56 -4.61
C PRO A 292 -18.54 -28.18 -4.22
N GLU A 293 -17.74 -27.57 -5.08
CA GLU A 293 -17.13 -26.25 -4.86
C GLU A 293 -18.20 -25.15 -4.81
N ARG A 294 -19.15 -25.17 -5.76
CA ARG A 294 -20.26 -24.21 -5.82
C ARG A 294 -21.21 -24.37 -4.64
N VAL A 295 -21.55 -25.61 -4.29
CA VAL A 295 -22.37 -25.90 -3.11
C VAL A 295 -21.69 -25.38 -1.85
N THR A 296 -20.39 -25.61 -1.69
CA THR A 296 -19.61 -25.11 -0.56
C THR A 296 -19.64 -23.58 -0.51
N GLN A 297 -19.43 -22.89 -1.63
CA GLN A 297 -19.50 -21.43 -1.71
C GLN A 297 -20.86 -20.89 -1.24
N ILE A 298 -21.97 -21.45 -1.74
CA ILE A 298 -23.34 -21.05 -1.35
C ILE A 298 -23.55 -21.23 0.16
N ILE A 299 -23.17 -22.40 0.69
CA ILE A 299 -23.38 -22.73 2.10
C ILE A 299 -22.50 -21.86 3.00
N THR A 300 -21.26 -21.56 2.60
CA THR A 300 -20.39 -20.63 3.32
C THR A 300 -21.01 -19.23 3.42
N VAL A 301 -21.55 -18.70 2.31
CA VAL A 301 -22.24 -17.40 2.30
C VAL A 301 -23.43 -17.40 3.27
N LEU A 302 -24.30 -18.43 3.19
CA LEU A 302 -25.48 -18.55 4.05
C LEU A 302 -25.10 -18.66 5.54
N ARG A 303 -24.06 -19.45 5.87
CA ARG A 303 -23.54 -19.56 7.24
C ARG A 303 -22.99 -18.23 7.75
N LYS A 304 -22.30 -17.47 6.90
CA LYS A 304 -21.72 -16.16 7.27
C LYS A 304 -22.81 -15.13 7.58
N CYS A 305 -23.92 -15.17 6.85
CA CYS A 305 -25.06 -14.27 7.04
C CYS A 305 -25.99 -14.69 8.19
N LEU A 306 -25.98 -15.97 8.57
CA LEU A 306 -26.92 -16.54 9.53
C LEU A 306 -26.99 -15.80 10.89
N PRO A 307 -25.87 -15.39 11.52
CA PRO A 307 -25.91 -14.69 12.81
C PRO A 307 -26.59 -13.32 12.76
N TYR A 308 -26.66 -12.70 11.57
CA TYR A 308 -27.10 -11.31 11.41
C TYR A 308 -28.51 -11.22 10.80
N VAL A 309 -28.82 -12.06 9.81
CA VAL A 309 -30.08 -12.03 9.06
C VAL A 309 -30.75 -13.40 8.98
N GLY A 310 -30.85 -14.10 10.12
CA GLY A 310 -31.26 -15.50 10.18
C GLY A 310 -32.60 -15.85 9.52
N ASN A 311 -33.62 -14.98 9.65
CA ASN A 311 -34.91 -15.19 8.99
C ASN A 311 -34.79 -15.18 7.46
N ARG A 312 -34.02 -14.23 6.91
CA ARG A 312 -33.80 -14.11 5.47
C ARG A 312 -32.96 -15.25 4.92
N VAL A 313 -31.96 -15.71 5.68
CA VAL A 313 -31.18 -16.90 5.33
C VAL A 313 -32.09 -18.13 5.27
N ARG A 314 -33.03 -18.28 6.21
CA ARG A 314 -34.01 -19.38 6.18
C ARG A 314 -34.89 -19.32 4.93
N GLU A 315 -35.47 -18.16 4.64
CA GLU A 315 -36.29 -17.94 3.43
C GLU A 315 -35.52 -18.28 2.15
N GLU A 316 -34.26 -17.85 2.06
CA GLU A 316 -33.38 -18.16 0.92
C GLU A 316 -33.05 -19.65 0.84
N CYS A 317 -32.79 -20.32 1.96
CA CYS A 317 -32.59 -21.77 1.98
C CYS A 317 -33.82 -22.53 1.49
N GLU A 318 -35.03 -22.14 1.94
CA GLU A 318 -36.29 -22.76 1.51
C GLU A 318 -36.54 -22.52 0.01
N ARG A 319 -36.28 -21.30 -0.47
CA ARG A 319 -36.39 -20.95 -1.89
C ARG A 319 -35.44 -21.78 -2.75
N LEU A 320 -34.15 -21.83 -2.41
CA LEU A 320 -33.14 -22.62 -3.13
C LEU A 320 -33.46 -24.12 -3.09
N TYR A 321 -33.93 -24.63 -1.94
CA TYR A 321 -34.36 -26.01 -1.79
C TYR A 321 -35.57 -26.33 -2.68
N GLY A 322 -36.54 -25.43 -2.81
CA GLY A 322 -37.70 -25.59 -3.68
C GLY A 322 -37.38 -25.53 -5.17
N MET A 323 -36.50 -24.60 -5.55
CA MET A 323 -36.16 -24.28 -6.94
C MET A 323 -35.26 -25.34 -7.58
N TYR A 324 -34.22 -25.81 -6.89
CA TYR A 324 -33.23 -26.74 -7.44
C TYR A 324 -33.49 -28.20 -7.06
N ARG A 325 -34.57 -28.80 -7.59
CA ARG A 325 -35.00 -30.17 -7.27
C ARG A 325 -34.00 -31.26 -7.66
N HIS A 326 -33.23 -31.03 -8.72
CA HIS A 326 -32.29 -32.01 -9.27
C HIS A 326 -30.88 -31.93 -8.67
N ARG A 327 -30.60 -30.91 -7.83
CA ARG A 327 -29.30 -30.67 -7.21
C ARG A 327 -29.21 -31.34 -5.84
N GLN A 328 -28.93 -32.64 -5.82
CA GLN A 328 -28.98 -33.44 -4.60
C GLN A 328 -27.95 -33.00 -3.56
N LEU A 329 -26.74 -32.58 -3.98
CA LEU A 329 -25.71 -32.12 -3.05
C LEU A 329 -26.14 -30.83 -2.37
N LEU A 330 -26.55 -29.83 -3.16
CA LEU A 330 -27.09 -28.57 -2.63
C LEU A 330 -28.25 -28.80 -1.65
N ARG A 331 -29.22 -29.64 -2.03
CA ARG A 331 -30.38 -29.95 -1.17
C ARG A 331 -29.98 -30.59 0.15
N SER A 332 -29.01 -31.51 0.12
CA SER A 332 -28.54 -32.19 1.32
C SER A 332 -27.90 -31.21 2.30
N GLU A 333 -27.09 -30.27 1.81
CA GLU A 333 -26.43 -29.26 2.65
C GLU A 333 -27.39 -28.16 3.12
N LEU A 334 -28.31 -27.71 2.27
CA LEU A 334 -29.37 -26.77 2.68
C LEU A 334 -30.26 -27.36 3.76
N LYS A 335 -30.60 -28.65 3.67
CA LYS A 335 -31.39 -29.34 4.69
C LYS A 335 -30.66 -29.36 6.03
N LYS A 336 -29.36 -29.72 6.04
CA LYS A 336 -28.53 -29.64 7.24
C LYS A 336 -28.52 -28.22 7.81
N LEU A 337 -28.40 -27.20 6.97
CA LEU A 337 -28.39 -25.81 7.42
C LEU A 337 -29.74 -25.42 8.04
N LEU A 338 -30.86 -25.76 7.40
CA LEU A 338 -32.21 -25.50 7.93
C LEU A 338 -32.46 -26.19 9.29
N GLU A 339 -31.95 -27.42 9.47
CA GLU A 339 -32.03 -28.15 10.74
C GLU A 339 -31.24 -27.44 11.87
N HIS A 340 -30.15 -26.75 11.56
CA HIS A 340 -29.38 -25.95 12.54
C HIS A 340 -29.99 -24.58 12.85
N VAL A 341 -30.97 -24.14 12.05
CA VAL A 341 -31.61 -22.82 12.16
C VAL A 341 -32.97 -22.92 12.88
N GLN A 342 -33.35 -24.12 13.35
CA GLN A 342 -34.50 -24.30 14.25
C GLN A 342 -34.16 -23.80 15.67
N PRO A 343 -35.08 -23.06 16.31
CA PRO A 343 -34.87 -22.46 17.63
C PRO A 343 -34.70 -23.47 18.77
#